data_AF-A0A7W0PMR2-F1
#
_entry.id   AF-A0A7W0PMR2-F1
#
_cell.length_a   1.000
_cell.length_b   1.000
_cell.length_c   1.000
_cell.angle_alpha   90.00
_cell.angle_beta   90.00
_cell.angle_gamma   90.00
#
_symmetry.space_group_name_H-M   'P 1'
#
loop_
_entity.id
_entity.type
_entity.pdbx_description
1 polymer ?
#
loop_
_entity_poly.entity_id
_entity_poly.type
_entity_poly.pdbx_seq_one_letter_code
_entity_poly.pdbx_strand_id
1 'polypeptide(L)'
;MVHPPRSPSPLDPFLVQFLAIVDASEDGFQPGPASANLASRMGTQRAFVDALFTSARTRGLIKPMYGRGSKIWWTVSPVGEAFLRDQTS
;
A
#
# COMPACT_ATOMS: atom_id res chain seq x y z
N MET A 1 5.53 -20.14 -14.19
CA MET A 1 6.59 -19.11 -14.17
C MET A 1 6.95 -18.86 -12.72
N VAL A 2 8.13 -19.31 -12.28
CA VAL A 2 8.60 -19.15 -10.90
C VAL A 2 9.08 -17.71 -10.78
N HIS A 3 8.41 -16.88 -9.98
CA HIS A 3 8.95 -15.55 -9.64
C HIS A 3 10.24 -15.77 -8.83
N PRO A 4 11.35 -15.05 -9.11
CA PRO A 4 12.54 -15.13 -8.27
C PRO A 4 12.18 -14.73 -6.83
N PRO A 5 12.83 -15.34 -5.81
CA PRO A 5 12.61 -14.94 -4.42
C PRO A 5 12.93 -13.45 -4.30
N ARG A 6 11.92 -12.66 -3.90
CA ARG A 6 12.12 -11.23 -3.66
C ARG A 6 13.08 -11.12 -2.47
N SER A 7 14.25 -10.53 -2.68
CA SER A 7 15.13 -10.17 -1.56
C SER A 7 14.35 -9.25 -0.62
N PRO A 8 14.28 -9.56 0.68
CA PRO A 8 13.57 -8.71 1.63
C PRO A 8 14.16 -7.30 1.59
N SER A 9 13.29 -6.34 1.30
CA SER A 9 13.63 -4.93 1.29
C SER A 9 13.51 -4.39 2.71
N PRO A 10 14.42 -3.50 3.16
CA PRO A 10 14.26 -2.82 4.44
C PRO A 10 12.97 -1.98 4.53
N LEU A 11 12.31 -1.73 3.39
CA LEU A 11 11.01 -1.05 3.33
C LEU A 11 9.82 -1.98 3.55
N ASP A 12 10.01 -3.31 3.55
CA ASP A 12 8.91 -4.27 3.60
C ASP A 12 8.08 -4.18 4.89
N PRO A 13 8.64 -3.98 6.10
CA PRO A 13 7.84 -3.78 7.31
C PRO A 13 6.92 -2.55 7.23
N PHE A 14 7.40 -1.49 6.57
CA PHE A 14 6.62 -0.26 6.36
C PHE A 14 5.56 -0.44 5.27
N LEU A 15 5.86 -1.23 4.23
CA LEU A 15 4.90 -1.61 3.21
C LEU A 15 3.79 -2.49 3.78
N VAL A 16 4.11 -3.43 4.68
CA VAL A 16 3.11 -4.25 5.38
C VAL A 16 2.17 -3.37 6.18
N GLN A 17 2.70 -2.47 7.01
CA GLN A 17 1.85 -1.52 7.76
C GLN A 17 1.01 -0.64 6.85
N PHE A 18 1.60 -0.09 5.79
CA PHE A 18 0.88 0.71 4.81
C PHE A 18 -0.27 -0.08 4.18
N LEU A 19 0.00 -1.27 3.65
CA LEU A 19 -0.98 -2.12 2.99
C LEU A 19 -2.09 -2.57 3.94
N ALA A 20 -1.77 -2.92 5.19
CA ALA A 20 -2.77 -3.30 6.19
C ALA A 20 -3.75 -2.16 6.49
N ILE A 21 -3.28 -0.90 6.55
CA ILE A 21 -4.17 0.25 6.74
C ILE A 21 -5.02 0.51 5.49
N VAL A 22 -4.46 0.34 4.30
CA VAL A 22 -5.21 0.47 3.03
C VAL A 22 -6.28 -0.63 2.91
N ASP A 23 -5.95 -1.87 3.29
CA ASP A 23 -6.86 -3.02 3.28
C ASP A 23 -8.03 -2.84 4.26
N ALA A 24 -7.74 -2.35 5.46
CA ALA A 24 -8.75 -2.04 6.47
C ALA A 24 -9.67 -0.85 6.10
N SER A 25 -9.32 -0.09 5.06
CA SER A 25 -10.13 1.05 4.61
C SER A 25 -11.12 0.58 3.54
N GLU A 26 -12.39 0.40 3.92
CA GLU A 26 -13.47 -0.01 2.99
C GLU A 26 -13.60 0.92 1.78
N ASP A 27 -13.27 2.20 1.98
CA ASP A 27 -13.34 3.23 0.95
C ASP A 27 -12.09 3.28 0.03
N GLY A 28 -11.05 2.53 0.37
CA GLY A 28 -9.73 2.58 -0.25
C GLY A 28 -8.88 3.79 0.19
N PHE A 29 -7.72 3.92 -0.43
CA PHE A 29 -6.74 4.97 -0.18
C PHE A 29 -6.69 5.97 -1.33
N GLN A 30 -6.72 7.26 -1.00
CA GLN A 30 -6.49 8.34 -1.97
C GLN A 30 -5.21 9.12 -1.61
N PRO A 31 -4.20 9.16 -2.49
CA PRO A 31 -2.99 9.94 -2.22
C PRO A 31 -3.31 11.44 -2.07
N GLY A 32 -2.58 12.13 -1.19
CA GLY A 32 -2.77 13.56 -0.91
C GLY A 32 -3.21 13.80 0.54
N PRO A 33 -4.46 14.26 0.80
CA PRO A 33 -4.93 14.50 2.18
C PRO A 33 -4.88 13.24 3.05
N ALA A 34 -5.20 12.06 2.50
CA ALA A 34 -5.13 10.82 3.27
C ALA A 34 -3.68 10.40 3.57
N SER A 35 -2.70 10.80 2.74
CA SER A 35 -1.27 10.58 3.03
C SER A 35 -0.84 11.28 4.31
N ALA A 36 -1.39 12.47 4.61
CA ALA A 36 -1.09 13.20 5.84
C ALA A 36 -1.66 12.49 7.08
N ASN A 37 -2.92 12.05 7.01
CA ASN A 37 -3.55 11.29 8.10
C ASN A 37 -2.84 9.95 8.33
N LEU A 38 -2.46 9.26 7.26
CA LEU A 38 -1.72 8.01 7.34
C LEU A 38 -0.33 8.22 7.95
N ALA A 39 0.36 9.30 7.57
CA ALA A 39 1.66 9.66 8.12
C ALA A 39 1.58 9.88 9.63
N SER A 40 0.56 10.59 10.12
CA SER A 40 0.31 10.75 11.56
C SER A 40 0.05 9.41 12.26
N ARG A 41 -0.73 8.51 11.66
CA ARG A 41 -1.02 7.17 12.24
C ARG A 41 0.23 6.28 12.30
N MET A 42 1.10 6.38 11.31
CA MET A 42 2.35 5.62 11.24
C MET A 42 3.52 6.29 11.98
N GLY A 43 3.30 7.48 12.59
CA GLY A 43 4.37 8.24 13.25
C GLY A 43 5.50 8.65 12.30
N THR A 44 5.19 8.91 11.02
CA THR A 44 6.16 9.20 9.97
C THR A 44 5.81 10.48 9.20
N GLN A 45 6.61 10.82 8.19
CA GLN A 45 6.41 11.99 7.34
C GLN A 45 5.53 11.66 6.12
N ARG A 46 4.76 12.64 5.66
CA ARG A 46 3.93 12.51 4.44
C ARG A 46 4.73 12.03 3.23
N ALA A 47 5.93 12.59 3.02
CA ALA A 47 6.79 12.21 1.91
C ALA A 47 7.17 10.71 1.94
N PHE A 48 7.32 10.14 3.14
CA PHE A 48 7.59 8.72 3.30
C PHE A 48 6.38 7.87 2.90
N VAL A 49 5.17 8.28 3.28
CA VAL A 49 3.93 7.62 2.83
C VAL A 49 3.78 7.68 1.31
N ASP A 50 4.10 8.81 0.69
CA ASP A 50 4.03 8.95 -0.77
C ASP A 50 5.07 8.05 -1.48
N ALA A 51 6.24 7.84 -0.86
CA ALA A 51 7.24 6.87 -1.31
C ALA A 51 6.75 5.42 -1.15
N LEU A 52 6.11 5.08 -0.03
CA LEU A 52 5.49 3.76 0.19
C LEU A 52 4.39 3.49 -0.83
N PHE A 53 3.52 4.48 -1.09
CA PHE A 53 2.50 4.40 -2.12
C PHE A 53 3.11 4.15 -3.51
N THR A 54 4.14 4.90 -3.88
CA THR A 54 4.83 4.74 -5.16
C THR A 54 5.47 3.36 -5.28
N SER A 55 6.10 2.87 -4.22
CA SER A 55 6.69 1.54 -4.15
C SER A 55 5.62 0.45 -4.27
N ALA A 56 4.53 0.54 -3.50
CA ALA A 56 3.41 -0.39 -3.54
C ALA A 56 2.77 -0.46 -4.92
N ARG A 57 2.55 0.69 -5.56
CA ARG A 57 2.03 0.78 -6.94
C ARG A 57 2.99 0.14 -7.95
N THR A 58 4.28 0.45 -7.87
CA THR A 58 5.30 -0.06 -8.80
C THR A 58 5.45 -1.58 -8.69
N ARG A 59 5.33 -2.12 -7.48
CA ARG A 59 5.36 -3.55 -7.19
C ARG A 59 4.03 -4.27 -7.47
N GLY A 60 3.01 -3.56 -7.91
CA GLY A 60 1.67 -4.10 -8.20
C GLY A 60 0.89 -4.54 -6.96
N LEU A 61 1.26 -4.07 -5.76
CA LEU A 61 0.62 -4.43 -4.48
C LEU A 61 -0.71 -3.71 -4.25
N ILE A 62 -0.92 -2.59 -4.95
CA ILE A 62 -2.18 -1.84 -4.95
C ILE A 62 -2.68 -1.68 -6.38
N LYS A 63 -3.99 -1.55 -6.53
CA LYS A 63 -4.68 -1.35 -7.81
C LYS A 63 -5.68 -0.19 -7.70
N PRO A 64 -5.93 0.53 -8.81
CA PRO A 64 -6.97 1.54 -8.83
C PRO A 64 -8.35 0.90 -8.68
N MET A 65 -9.21 1.54 -7.90
CA MET A 65 -10.63 1.24 -7.76
C MET A 65 -11.42 2.29 -8.55
N TYR A 66 -12.11 1.84 -9.59
CA TYR A 66 -12.92 2.69 -10.46
C TYR A 66 -14.38 2.65 -10.01
N GLY A 67 -15.10 3.77 -10.13
CA GLY A 67 -16.55 3.84 -9.86
C GLY A 67 -16.97 4.84 -8.78
N ARG A 68 -16.05 5.59 -8.17
CA ARG A 68 -16.36 6.55 -7.10
C ARG A 68 -15.92 7.98 -7.44
N GLY A 69 -16.74 8.65 -8.24
CA GLY A 69 -16.53 10.04 -8.66
C GLY A 69 -15.34 10.23 -9.61
N SER A 70 -14.83 11.46 -9.71
CA SER A 70 -13.71 11.83 -10.60
C SER A 70 -12.33 11.50 -10.04
N LYS A 71 -12.24 10.99 -8.80
CA LYS A 71 -10.99 10.72 -8.10
C LYS A 71 -10.63 9.24 -8.16
N ILE A 72 -9.34 8.94 -8.37
CA ILE A 72 -8.83 7.57 -8.37
C ILE A 72 -8.53 7.14 -6.93
N TRP A 73 -9.27 6.14 -6.47
CA TRP A 73 -9.03 5.45 -5.20
C TRP A 73 -8.17 4.22 -5.44
N TRP A 74 -7.46 3.77 -4.41
CA TRP A 74 -6.55 2.63 -4.48
C TRP A 74 -6.91 1.61 -3.42
N THR A 75 -6.93 0.34 -3.80
CA THR A 75 -7.16 -0.77 -2.88
C THR A 75 -6.04 -1.79 -3.03
N VAL A 76 -5.92 -2.70 -2.08
CA VAL A 76 -4.94 -3.78 -2.15
C VAL A 76 -5.28 -4.71 -3.33
N SER A 77 -4.26 -5.10 -4.07
CA SER A 77 -4.41 -6.06 -5.17
C SER A 77 -4.28 -7.49 -4.63
N PRO A 78 -4.69 -8.53 -5.39
CA PRO A 78 -4.44 -9.91 -5.00
C PRO A 78 -2.95 -10.22 -4.73
N VAL A 79 -2.04 -9.52 -5.42
CA VAL A 79 -0.58 -9.62 -5.19
C VAL A 79 -0.19 -8.97 -3.86
N GLY A 80 -0.82 -7.85 -3.51
CA GLY A 80 -0.65 -7.20 -2.21
C GLY A 80 -1.18 -8.04 -1.04
N GLU A 81 -2.33 -8.69 -1.21
CA GLU A 81 -2.89 -9.61 -0.21
C GLU A 81 -1.96 -10.82 0.01
N ALA A 82 -1.44 -11.42 -1.06
CA ALA A 82 -0.47 -12.50 -0.96
C ALA A 82 0.82 -12.06 -0.25
N PHE A 83 1.29 -10.85 -0.54
CA PHE A 83 2.45 -10.25 0.15
C PHE A 83 2.20 -10.05 1.64
N LEU A 84 1.01 -9.57 2.05
CA LEU A 84 0.66 -9.44 3.46
C LEU A 84 0.66 -10.80 4.19
N ARG A 85 0.14 -11.86 3.55
CA ARG A 85 0.12 -13.20 4.13
C ARG A 85 1.52 -13.79 4.32
N ASP A 86 2.40 -13.61 3.33
CA ASP A 86 3.78 -14.10 3.36
C ASP A 86 4.59 -13.51 4.54
N GLN A 87 4.31 -12.27 4.93
CA GLN A 87 5.01 -11.57 6.02
C GLN A 87 4.44 -11.88 7.41
N THR A 88 3.33 -12.61 7.50
CA THR A 88 2.70 -13.01 8.77
C THR A 88 2.99 -14.48 9.12
N SER A 89 3.81 -15.15 8.31
CA SER A 89 4.05 -16.59 8.37
C SER A 89 5.40 -16.98 8.95
#